data_AF-A0A4V6RUB3-F1
#
_entry.id   AF-A0A4V6RUB3-F1
#
_cell.length_a   1.000
_cell.length_b   1.000
_cell.length_c   1.000
_cell.angle_alpha   90.00
_cell.angle_beta   90.00
_cell.angle_gamma   90.00
#
_symmetry.space_group_name_H-M   'P 1'
#
loop_
_entity.id
_entity.type
_entity.pdbx_description
1 polymer ?
#
loop_
_entity_poly.entity_id
_entity_poly.type
_entity_poly.pdbx_seq_one_letter_code
_entity_poly.pdbx_strand_id
1 'polypeptide(L)' 'MTDEVPVHRTDLLVLGVVSLLGGLLIATVTITPELSPQFFNAIFVGATLLAFFLFIPIMGLRLFIGDEDE' A
#
# COMPACT_ATOMS: atom_id res chain seq x y z
N MET A 1 9.95 -7.90 -27.81
CA MET A 1 10.36 -8.07 -26.40
C MET A 1 9.14 -7.69 -25.60
N THR A 2 8.44 -8.68 -25.05
CA THR A 2 7.34 -8.40 -24.13
C THR A 2 8.00 -8.32 -22.77
N ASP A 3 8.50 -7.14 -22.43
CA ASP A 3 9.04 -6.89 -21.09
C ASP A 3 7.85 -6.94 -20.14
N GLU A 4 7.63 -8.12 -19.56
CA GLU A 4 6.58 -8.37 -18.60
C GLU A 4 6.93 -7.55 -17.36
N VAL A 5 6.15 -6.49 -17.10
CA VAL A 5 6.36 -5.67 -15.90
C VAL A 5 6.37 -6.62 -14.70
N PRO A 6 7.44 -6.68 -13.90
CA PRO A 6 7.64 -7.74 -12.91
C PRO A 6 6.76 -7.50 -11.68
N VAL A 7 5.44 -7.54 -11.84
CA VAL A 7 4.44 -7.42 -10.77
C VAL A 7 4.04 -8.82 -10.34
N HIS A 8 4.46 -9.22 -9.14
CA HIS A 8 4.02 -10.48 -8.56
C HIS A 8 2.83 -10.24 -7.63
N ARG A 9 2.07 -11.30 -7.40
CA ARG A 9 0.93 -11.26 -6.47
C ARG A 9 1.35 -10.83 -5.07
N THR A 10 2.56 -11.21 -4.65
CA THR A 10 3.16 -10.81 -3.37
C THR A 10 3.30 -9.29 -3.25
N ASP A 11 3.68 -8.59 -4.32
CA ASP A 11 3.84 -7.14 -4.31
C ASP A 11 2.50 -6.43 -4.10
N LEU A 12 1.45 -6.93 -4.77
CA LEU A 12 0.09 -6.44 -4.60
C LEU A 12 -0.44 -6.69 -3.18
N LEU A 13 -0.08 -7.83 -2.57
CA LEU A 13 -0.41 -8.12 -1.18
C LEU A 13 0.31 -7.20 -0.21
N VAL A 14 1.62 -6.99 -0.40
CA VAL A 14 2.43 -6.06 0.43
C VAL A 14 1.88 -4.64 0.30
N LEU A 15 1.63 -4.17 -0.92
CA LEU A 15 1.01 -2.87 -1.18
C LEU A 15 -0.34 -2.75 -0.45
N GLY A 16 -1.20 -3.76 -0.57
CA GLY A 16 -2.52 -3.76 0.08
C GLY A 16 -2.42 -3.68 1.59
N VAL A 17 -1.58 -4.52 2.21
CA VAL A 17 -1.40 -4.57 3.67
C VAL A 17 -0.79 -3.28 4.20
N VAL A 18 0.30 -2.80 3.60
CA VAL A 18 0.98 -1.57 4.02
C VAL A 18 0.04 -0.36 3.90
N SER A 19 -0.71 -0.29 2.80
CA SER A 19 -1.64 0.81 2.58
C SER A 19 -2.82 0.77 3.55
N LEU A 20 -3.38 -0.41 3.84
CA LEU A 20 -4.46 -0.56 4.81
C LEU A 20 -4.01 -0.16 6.22
N LEU A 21 -2.84 -0.64 6.65
CA LEU A 21 -2.27 -0.31 7.96
C LEU A 21 -1.91 1.18 8.06
N GLY A 22 -1.33 1.75 7.02
CA GLY A 22 -1.04 3.18 6.96
C GLY A 22 -2.31 4.03 6.96
N GLY A 23 -3.35 3.62 6.22
CA GLY A 23 -4.65 4.28 6.21
C GLY A 23 -5.30 4.27 7.60
N LEU A 24 -5.20 3.15 8.31
CA LEU A 24 -5.63 3.03 9.70
C LEU A 24 -4.88 3.99 10.63
N LEU A 25 -3.56 4.06 10.49
CA LEU A 25 -2.70 4.95 11.27
C LEU A 25 -3.05 6.42 11.02
N ILE A 26 -3.20 6.82 9.75
CA ILE A 26 -3.61 8.18 9.36
C ILE A 26 -5.00 8.50 9.93
N ALA A 27 -5.98 7.61 9.78
CA ALA A 27 -7.32 7.82 10.30
C ALA A 27 -7.31 8.00 11.83
N THR A 28 -6.53 7.18 12.54
CA THR A 28 -6.38 7.21 14.00
C THR A 28 -5.78 8.54 14.49
N VAL A 29 -4.86 9.13 13.73
CA VAL A 29 -4.21 10.41 14.08
C VAL A 29 -5.07 11.62 13.70
N THR A 30 -5.95 11.49 12.71
CA THR A 30 -6.74 12.61 12.17
C THR A 30 -8.14 12.74 12.75
N ILE A 31 -8.75 11.63 13.14
CA ILE A 31 -10.11 11.55 13.68
C ILE A 31 -10.09 10.66 14.92
N THR A 32 -10.92 10.97 15.91
CA THR A 32 -11.11 10.11 17.09
C THR A 32 -11.46 8.69 16.64
N PRO A 33 -10.73 7.66 17.10
CA PRO A 33 -11.03 6.28 16.75
C PRO A 33 -12.36 5.84 17.35
N GLU A 34 -13.37 5.69 16.51
CA GLU A 34 -14.70 5.20 16.87
C GLU A 34 -15.23 4.27 15.77
N LEU A 35 -16.10 3.33 16.13
CA LEU A 35 -16.76 2.46 15.15
C LEU A 35 -17.88 3.23 14.45
N SER A 36 -17.51 4.16 13.58
CA SER A 36 -18.43 4.97 12.80
C SER A 36 -18.15 4.85 11.29
N PRO A 37 -19.18 5.04 10.43
CA PRO A 37 -18.97 5.06 8.98
C PRO A 37 -17.92 6.08 8.54
N GLN A 38 -17.82 7.20 9.26
CA GLN A 38 -16.83 8.24 9.00
C GLN A 38 -15.41 7.74 9.23
N PHE A 39 -15.16 7.04 10.34
CA PHE A 39 -13.84 6.47 10.63
C PHE A 39 -13.44 5.42 9.58
N PHE A 40 -14.34 4.51 9.20
CA PHE A 40 -14.08 3.54 8.13
C PHE A 40 -13.78 4.21 6.79
N ASN A 41 -14.51 5.28 6.44
CA ASN A 41 -14.26 6.04 5.22
C ASN A 41 -12.87 6.70 5.25
N ALA A 42 -12.48 7.29 6.38
CA ALA A 42 -11.14 7.88 6.54
C ALA A 42 -10.02 6.84 6.36
N ILE A 43 -10.18 5.63 6.93
CA ILE A 43 -9.25 4.51 6.71
C ILE A 43 -9.17 4.16 5.23
N PHE A 44 -10.32 4.00 4.57
CA PHE A 44 -10.39 3.57 3.18
C PHE A 44 -9.79 4.60 2.21
N VAL A 45 -10.09 5.89 2.41
CA VAL A 45 -9.50 6.99 1.63
C VAL A 45 -8.00 7.06 1.86
N GLY A 46 -7.55 7.00 3.12
CA GLY A 46 -6.12 6.99 3.46
C GLY A 46 -5.39 5.81 2.82
N ALA A 47 -5.97 4.61 2.91
CA ALA A 47 -5.42 3.41 2.29
C ALA A 47 -5.38 3.51 0.76
N THR A 48 -6.41 4.05 0.13
CA THR A 48 -6.45 4.23 -1.34
C THR A 48 -5.38 5.21 -1.80
N LEU A 49 -5.23 6.34 -1.10
CA LEU A 49 -4.18 7.31 -1.40
C LEU A 49 -2.78 6.71 -1.21
N LEU A 50 -2.55 6.01 -0.10
CA LEU A 50 -1.28 5.34 0.14
C LEU A 50 -0.99 4.28 -0.92
N ALA A 51 -1.97 3.47 -1.31
CA ALA A 51 -1.79 2.48 -2.36
C ALA A 51 -1.39 3.14 -3.69
N PHE A 52 -2.01 4.27 -4.03
CA PHE A 52 -1.65 5.03 -5.23
C PHE A 52 -0.22 5.58 -5.18
N PHE A 53 0.19 6.18 -4.05
CA PHE A 53 1.54 6.75 -3.89
C PHE A 53 2.63 5.69 -3.73
N LEU A 54 2.33 4.56 -3.07
CA LEU A 54 3.30 3.50 -2.77
C LEU A 54 3.42 2.47 -3.89
N PHE A 55 2.52 2.46 -4.88
CA PHE A 55 2.61 1.53 -6.00
C PHE A 55 3.98 1.57 -6.69
N ILE A 56 4.43 2.75 -7.12
CA ILE A 56 5.72 2.89 -7.81
C ILE A 56 6.90 2.55 -6.87
N PRO A 57 6.99 3.09 -5.64
CA PRO A 57 8.06 2.74 -4.71
C PRO A 57 8.13 1.24 -4.42
N ILE A 58 7.02 0.56 -4.11
CA ILE A 58 7.04 -0.87 -3.79
C ILE A 58 7.48 -1.69 -5.00
N MET A 59 6.98 -1.34 -6.19
CA MET A 59 7.42 -2.02 -7.42
C MET A 59 8.88 -1.74 -7.76
N GLY A 60 9.36 -0.52 -7.54
CA GLY A 60 10.73 -0.11 -7.81
C GLY A 60 11.75 -0.70 -6.82
N LEU A 61 11.40 -0.78 -5.54
CA LEU A 61 12.28 -1.33 -4.50
C LEU A 61 12.59 -2.81 -4.77
N ARG A 62 11.66 -3.52 -5.40
CA ARG A 62 11.87 -4.90 -5.84
C ARG A 62 12.95 -5.05 -6.91
N LEU A 63 13.11 -4.08 -7.81
CA LEU A 63 14.19 -4.13 -8.80
C LEU A 63 15.57 -4.16 -8.14
N PHE A 64 15.68 -3.66 -6.90
CA PHE A 64 16.93 -3.68 -6.13
C PHE A 64 17.08 -4.91 -5.23
N ILE A 65 15.97 -5.49 -4.74
CA ILE A 65 16.01 -6.70 -3.90
C ILE A 65 16.13 -7.98 -4.74
N GLY A 66 15.54 -8.00 -5.93
CA GLY A 66 15.56 -9.18 -6.82
C GLY A 66 16.94 -9.53 -7.38
N ASP A 67 17.92 -8.64 -7.26
CA ASP A 67 19.31 -8.86 -7.69
C ASP A 67 20.14 -9.65 -6.64
N GLU A 68 19.64 -9.88 -5.43
CA GLU A 68 20.39 -10.59 -4.37
C GLU A 68 20.29 -12.13 -4.45
N ASP A 69 19.42 -12.67 -5.32
CA ASP A 69 19.20 -14.12 -5.49
C ASP A 69 19.99 -14.75 -6.68
N GLU A 70 20.94 -14.02 -7.29
CA GLU A 70 21.92 -14.55 -8.29
C GLU A 70 23.38 -14.50 -7.81
#